data_AF-A0A7K1WB66-F1
#
_entry.id   AF-A0A7K1WB66-F1
#
_cell.length_a   1.000
_cell.length_b   1.000
_cell.length_c   1.000
_cell.angle_alpha   90.00
_cell.angle_beta   90.00
_cell.angle_gamma   90.00
#
_symmetry.space_group_name_H-M   'P 1'
#
loop_
_entity.id
_entity.type
_entity.pdbx_description
1 polymer ?
#
loop_
_entity_poly.entity_id
_entity_poly.type
_entity_poly.pdbx_seq_one_letter_code
_entity_poly.pdbx_strand_id
1 'polypeptide(L)'
;MPWLASLFTDDPWSYRLWLFGILVDLVALFAFSRNHALHRAQIHRAPERAPARHRRTASTALDLHEAHTNRAHLAERLGLYMTIVLGEGIIQVIDAVAEHWTLRLAATALAALALLAAIWTLSLLYGSHGLPHLHGAALSPRLTMLPHAAASAALAALATGLGAAVTHDHTHLPTPAQWLVCAALAFYFTVGLLVALPSHPGSAWIIAWALPCIAAPLVLAAFGQHLPTWASLWILTTTVGWQILFRRGPADGEG
;
A
#
# COMPACT_ATOMS: atom_id res chain seq x y z
N MET A 1 23.25 -5.67 3.33
CA MET A 1 21.84 -6.05 3.50
C MET A 1 21.53 -6.18 4.98
N PRO A 2 21.01 -5.11 5.61
CA PRO A 2 20.75 -5.05 7.06
C PRO A 2 19.88 -6.20 7.58
N TRP A 3 19.02 -6.80 6.74
CA TRP A 3 18.17 -7.94 7.11
C TRP A 3 18.96 -9.19 7.52
N LEU A 4 20.12 -9.44 6.90
CA LEU A 4 20.94 -10.63 7.16
C LEU A 4 21.58 -10.57 8.55
N ALA A 5 21.82 -9.36 9.06
CA ALA A 5 22.32 -9.14 10.41
C ALA A 5 21.21 -9.32 11.48
N SER A 6 19.94 -9.12 11.11
CA SER A 6 18.80 -9.28 12.05
C SER A 6 18.51 -10.74 12.42
N LEU A 7 18.96 -11.70 11.60
CA LEU A 7 18.83 -13.14 11.89
C LEU A 7 19.72 -13.61 13.05
N PHE A 8 20.67 -12.80 13.48
CA PHE A 8 21.66 -13.14 14.50
C PHE A 8 21.58 -12.25 15.75
N THR A 9 20.51 -11.47 15.92
CA THR A 9 20.36 -10.54 17.05
C THR A 9 18.99 -10.67 17.73
N ASP A 10 19.00 -10.91 19.05
CA ASP A 10 17.80 -10.97 19.89
C ASP A 10 17.23 -9.56 20.20
N ASP A 11 15.94 -9.50 20.55
CA ASP A 11 15.18 -8.27 20.84
C ASP A 11 15.84 -7.40 21.92
N PRO A 12 16.02 -6.07 21.69
CA PRO A 12 15.14 -5.18 20.92
C PRO A 12 15.77 -4.55 19.66
N TRP A 13 16.95 -5.01 19.22
CA TRP A 13 17.70 -4.37 18.13
C TRP A 13 17.23 -4.77 16.72
N SER A 14 16.60 -5.93 16.62
CA SER A 14 15.90 -6.49 15.46
C SER A 14 14.92 -5.48 14.80
N TYR A 15 14.03 -4.87 15.60
CA TYR A 15 13.02 -3.92 15.11
C TYR A 15 13.63 -2.64 14.55
N ARG A 16 14.75 -2.17 15.13
CA ARG A 16 15.46 -0.97 14.67
C ARG A 16 16.19 -1.21 13.35
N LEU A 17 16.78 -2.40 13.19
CA LEU A 17 17.41 -2.82 11.94
C LEU A 17 16.37 -3.00 10.83
N TRP A 18 15.16 -3.45 11.18
CA TRP A 18 14.04 -3.58 10.25
C TRP A 18 13.55 -2.22 9.76
N LEU A 19 13.31 -1.28 10.69
CA LEU A 19 12.94 0.10 10.36
C LEU A 19 14.03 0.77 9.51
N PHE A 20 15.31 0.54 9.82
CA PHE A 20 16.43 1.07 9.05
C PHE A 20 16.51 0.47 7.65
N GLY A 21 16.28 -0.84 7.49
CA GLY A 21 16.20 -1.51 6.19
C GLY A 21 15.11 -0.92 5.30
N ILE A 22 13.90 -0.78 5.85
CA ILE A 22 12.77 -0.14 5.16
C ILE A 22 13.09 1.30 4.77
N LEU A 23 13.69 2.06 5.69
CA LEU A 23 14.06 3.46 5.45
C LEU A 23 15.12 3.57 4.35
N VAL A 24 16.15 2.71 4.37
CA VAL A 24 17.20 2.68 3.36
C VAL A 24 16.63 2.28 2.00
N ASP A 25 15.74 1.30 1.95
CA ASP A 25 15.10 0.87 0.69
C ASP A 25 14.20 1.99 0.13
N LEU A 26 13.43 2.67 0.99
CA LEU A 26 12.64 3.86 0.63
C LEU A 26 13.52 5.01 0.13
N VAL A 27 14.60 5.33 0.85
CA VAL A 27 15.52 6.43 0.50
C VAL A 27 16.27 6.12 -0.79
N ALA A 28 16.73 4.89 -0.98
CA ALA A 28 17.37 4.46 -2.22
C ALA A 28 16.41 4.60 -3.40
N LEU A 29 15.16 4.15 -3.25
CA LEU A 29 14.13 4.31 -4.28
C LEU A 29 13.83 5.79 -4.60
N PHE A 30 13.78 6.66 -3.60
CA PHE A 30 13.60 8.10 -3.79
C PHE A 30 14.80 8.78 -4.45
N ALA A 31 16.03 8.44 -4.03
CA ALA A 31 17.26 9.03 -4.56
C ALA A 31 17.50 8.67 -6.03
N PHE A 32 17.25 7.41 -6.40
CA PHE A 32 17.36 6.96 -7.80
C PHE A 32 16.24 7.51 -8.69
N SER A 33 15.05 7.80 -8.14
CA SER A 33 13.93 8.41 -8.86
C SER A 33 14.21 9.88 -9.26
N ARG A 34 14.81 10.67 -8.37
CA ARG A 34 15.07 12.12 -8.60
C ARG A 34 16.13 12.40 -9.67
N ASN A 35 17.18 11.59 -9.73
CA ASN A 35 18.32 11.85 -10.63
C ASN A 35 17.98 11.66 -12.13
N HIS A 36 17.00 10.82 -12.47
CA HIS A 36 16.66 10.56 -13.87
C HIS A 36 15.57 11.49 -14.45
N ALA A 37 14.72 12.08 -13.61
CA ALA A 37 13.75 13.10 -14.04
C ALA A 37 14.47 14.34 -14.61
N LEU A 38 15.59 14.73 -13.99
CA LEU A 38 16.46 15.81 -14.46
C LEU A 38 17.16 15.45 -15.78
N HIS A 39 17.60 14.21 -15.94
CA HIS A 39 18.28 13.75 -17.14
C HIS A 39 17.36 13.70 -18.37
N ARG A 40 16.07 13.40 -18.18
CA ARG A 40 15.06 13.39 -19.25
C ARG A 40 14.59 14.80 -19.61
N ALA A 41 14.52 15.71 -18.64
CA ALA A 41 14.26 17.14 -18.89
C ALA A 41 15.43 17.82 -19.64
N GLN A 42 16.67 17.37 -19.45
CA GLN A 42 17.83 17.84 -20.20
C GLN A 42 17.83 17.38 -21.66
N ILE A 43 17.39 16.14 -21.93
CA ILE A 43 17.31 15.61 -23.31
C ILE A 43 16.25 16.37 -24.15
N HIS A 44 15.15 16.82 -23.53
CA HIS A 44 14.12 17.62 -24.22
C HIS A 44 14.44 19.12 -24.33
N ARG A 45 15.50 19.62 -23.68
CA ARG A 45 15.95 21.01 -23.82
C ARG A 45 17.14 21.18 -24.77
N ALA A 46 17.59 20.13 -25.44
CA ALA A 46 18.58 20.26 -26.50
C ALA A 46 17.97 21.07 -27.67
N PRO A 47 18.56 22.22 -28.04
CA PRO A 47 17.94 23.13 -29.01
C PRO A 47 17.95 22.52 -30.41
N GLU A 48 16.78 22.51 -31.06
CA GLU A 48 16.62 22.26 -32.49
C GLU A 48 17.36 23.34 -33.31
N ARG A 49 18.65 23.14 -33.59
CA ARG A 49 19.36 23.86 -34.65
C ARG A 49 20.45 22.99 -35.28
N ALA A 50 20.12 22.36 -36.43
CA ALA A 50 20.90 22.40 -37.69
C ALA A 50 20.56 21.20 -38.64
N PRO A 51 20.77 21.34 -39.96
CA PRO A 51 19.93 20.71 -40.99
C PRO A 51 20.55 19.49 -41.73
N ALA A 52 19.70 18.86 -42.54
CA ALA A 52 19.87 17.80 -43.54
C ALA A 52 21.30 17.50 -44.09
N ARG A 53 21.63 16.19 -44.22
CA ARG A 53 21.86 15.45 -45.49
C ARG A 53 22.68 14.15 -45.28
N HIS A 54 22.14 13.04 -45.81
CA HIS A 54 22.80 11.76 -46.18
C HIS A 54 23.65 11.00 -45.13
N ARG A 55 23.28 9.74 -44.84
CA ARG A 55 23.89 8.56 -45.50
C ARG A 55 23.25 7.28 -44.98
N ARG A 56 22.76 6.49 -45.93
CA ARG A 56 22.22 5.15 -45.79
C ARG A 56 23.39 4.18 -45.60
N THR A 57 23.46 3.50 -44.46
CA THR A 57 24.21 2.25 -44.28
C THR A 57 23.53 1.44 -43.20
N ALA A 58 23.21 0.20 -43.55
CA ALA A 58 22.55 -0.80 -42.75
C ALA A 58 23.17 -0.91 -41.34
N SER A 59 22.46 -0.41 -40.33
CA SER A 59 22.48 -1.08 -39.05
C SER A 59 21.49 -2.22 -39.16
N THR A 60 21.98 -3.44 -39.11
CA THR A 60 21.23 -4.61 -38.66
C THR A 60 20.30 -4.13 -37.56
N ALA A 61 19.00 -4.05 -37.85
CA ALA A 61 18.00 -3.90 -36.83
C ALA A 61 18.16 -5.16 -35.98
N LEU A 62 18.99 -5.03 -34.94
CA LEU A 62 18.83 -5.83 -33.75
C LEU A 62 17.35 -5.65 -33.45
N ASP A 63 16.58 -6.66 -33.77
CA ASP A 63 15.23 -6.86 -33.28
C ASP A 63 15.43 -7.04 -31.78
N LEU A 64 15.72 -5.93 -31.11
CA LEU A 64 15.33 -5.67 -29.75
C LEU A 64 13.83 -5.81 -29.83
N HIS A 65 13.39 -7.07 -29.75
CA HIS A 65 12.09 -7.44 -29.26
C HIS A 65 11.98 -6.64 -27.98
N GLU A 66 11.39 -5.46 -28.12
CA GLU A 66 11.21 -4.52 -27.04
C GLU A 66 10.65 -5.37 -25.94
N ALA A 67 11.35 -5.42 -24.81
CA ALA A 67 10.79 -5.90 -23.56
C ALA A 67 9.69 -4.90 -23.14
N HIS A 68 8.67 -4.79 -23.98
CA HIS A 68 7.43 -4.10 -23.76
C HIS A 68 6.74 -4.97 -22.74
N THR A 69 7.07 -4.72 -21.46
CA THR A 69 6.43 -5.39 -20.34
C THR A 69 4.93 -5.19 -20.53
N ASN A 70 4.23 -6.23 -20.98
CA ASN A 70 2.81 -6.16 -21.28
C ASN A 70 2.11 -5.76 -19.99
N ARG A 71 1.58 -4.53 -19.95
CA ARG A 71 1.01 -3.95 -18.73
C ARG A 71 -0.12 -4.83 -18.18
N ALA A 72 -0.84 -5.54 -19.06
CA ALA A 72 -1.86 -6.51 -18.68
C ALA A 72 -1.28 -7.69 -17.90
N HIS A 73 -0.20 -8.31 -18.39
CA HIS A 73 0.46 -9.41 -17.70
C HIS A 73 1.15 -8.96 -16.41
N LEU A 74 1.66 -7.73 -16.37
CA LEU A 74 2.20 -7.14 -15.15
C LEU A 74 1.10 -6.95 -14.10
N ALA A 75 -0.05 -6.39 -14.49
CA ALA A 75 -1.19 -6.19 -13.61
C ALA A 75 -1.74 -7.52 -13.07
N GLU A 76 -1.78 -8.57 -13.90
CA GLU A 76 -2.14 -9.94 -13.51
C GLU A 76 -1.23 -10.47 -12.39
N ARG A 77 0.09 -10.41 -12.60
CA ARG A 77 1.07 -10.89 -11.60
C ARG A 77 1.07 -10.06 -10.31
N LEU A 78 0.91 -8.75 -10.43
CA LEU A 78 0.81 -7.85 -9.27
C LEU A 78 -0.48 -8.13 -8.47
N GLY A 79 -1.60 -8.38 -9.16
CA GLY A 79 -2.85 -8.80 -8.52
C GLY A 79 -2.68 -10.11 -7.76
N LEU A 80 -2.08 -11.13 -8.38
CA LEU A 80 -1.79 -12.42 -7.74
C LEU A 80 -0.92 -12.28 -6.49
N TYR A 81 0.09 -11.42 -6.53
CA TYR A 81 0.93 -11.17 -5.36
C TYR A 81 0.13 -10.60 -4.18
N MET A 82 -0.75 -9.62 -4.43
CA MET A 82 -1.61 -9.07 -3.38
C MET A 82 -2.60 -10.10 -2.83
N THR A 83 -3.15 -10.98 -3.68
CA THR A 83 -4.00 -12.09 -3.21
C THR A 83 -3.24 -13.00 -2.26
N ILE A 84 -1.98 -13.33 -2.59
CA ILE A 84 -1.15 -14.22 -1.75
C ILE A 84 -0.85 -13.55 -0.40
N VAL A 85 -0.42 -12.28 -0.40
CA VAL A 85 -0.13 -11.53 0.84
C VAL A 85 -1.39 -11.41 1.71
N LEU A 86 -2.55 -11.18 1.10
CA LEU A 86 -3.81 -11.14 1.83
C LEU A 86 -4.19 -12.51 2.39
N GLY A 87 -4.03 -13.57 1.59
CA GLY A 87 -4.28 -14.95 1.99
C GLY A 87 -3.43 -15.36 3.19
N GLU A 88 -2.16 -14.98 3.20
CA GLU A 88 -1.26 -15.15 4.35
C GLU A 88 -1.80 -14.46 5.61
N GLY A 89 -2.32 -13.23 5.49
CA GLY A 89 -2.95 -12.55 6.62
C GLY A 89 -4.21 -13.23 7.14
N ILE A 90 -5.00 -13.84 6.26
CA ILE A 90 -6.15 -14.66 6.67
C ILE A 90 -5.70 -15.88 7.45
N ILE A 91 -4.65 -16.58 6.99
CA ILE A 91 -4.09 -17.76 7.67
C ILE A 91 -3.58 -17.37 9.07
N GLN A 92 -2.84 -16.27 9.19
CA GLN A 92 -2.35 -15.78 10.49
C GLN A 92 -3.49 -15.49 11.48
N VAL A 93 -4.60 -14.91 11.01
CA VAL A 93 -5.77 -14.64 11.86
C VAL A 93 -6.47 -15.94 12.27
N ILE A 94 -6.63 -16.90 11.36
CA ILE A 94 -7.26 -18.20 11.66
C ILE A 94 -6.41 -19.00 12.65
N ASP A 95 -5.11 -19.07 12.44
CA ASP A 95 -4.16 -19.76 13.30
C ASP A 95 -4.18 -19.19 14.73
N ALA A 96 -4.24 -17.85 14.85
CA ALA A 96 -4.33 -17.17 16.14
C ALA A 96 -5.62 -17.47 16.94
N VAL A 97 -6.69 -17.96 16.31
CA VAL A 97 -7.96 -18.34 16.98
C VAL A 97 -7.97 -19.83 17.35
N ALA A 98 -7.10 -20.65 16.77
CA ALA A 98 -7.19 -22.11 16.88
C ALA A 98 -7.03 -22.65 18.31
N GLU A 99 -6.30 -21.93 19.17
CA GLU A 99 -5.96 -22.42 20.52
C GLU A 99 -7.05 -22.18 21.57
N HIS A 100 -7.85 -21.11 21.43
CA HIS A 100 -8.83 -20.70 22.44
C HIS A 100 -10.06 -20.11 21.76
N TRP A 101 -11.26 -20.36 22.29
CA TRP A 101 -12.50 -19.88 21.69
C TRP A 101 -13.34 -19.07 22.68
N THR A 102 -13.48 -17.77 22.44
CA THR A 102 -14.38 -16.88 23.18
C THR A 102 -15.18 -16.02 22.20
N LEU A 103 -16.36 -15.54 22.61
CA LEU A 103 -17.18 -14.64 21.78
C LEU A 103 -16.45 -13.33 21.43
N ARG A 104 -15.62 -12.83 22.35
CA ARG A 104 -14.82 -11.60 22.14
C ARG A 104 -13.72 -11.83 21.11
N LEU A 105 -13.06 -12.99 21.20
CA LEU A 105 -12.05 -13.41 20.21
C LEU A 105 -12.67 -13.66 18.83
N ALA A 106 -13.86 -14.26 18.79
CA ALA A 106 -14.60 -14.41 17.54
C ALA A 106 -14.93 -13.03 16.92
N ALA A 107 -15.30 -12.04 17.76
CA ALA A 107 -15.56 -10.68 17.31
C ALA A 107 -14.29 -9.94 16.84
N THR A 108 -13.13 -10.13 17.49
CA THR A 108 -11.85 -9.55 17.04
C THR A 108 -11.40 -10.18 15.72
N ALA A 109 -11.45 -11.51 15.62
CA ALA A 109 -11.08 -12.24 14.40
C ALA A 109 -11.99 -11.88 13.23
N LEU A 110 -13.30 -11.77 13.48
CA LEU A 110 -14.26 -11.33 12.46
C LEU A 110 -13.98 -9.91 11.99
N ALA A 111 -13.66 -8.98 12.90
CA ALA A 111 -13.27 -7.62 12.54
C ALA A 111 -11.96 -7.60 11.73
N ALA A 112 -10.96 -8.40 12.11
CA ALA A 112 -9.70 -8.52 11.37
C ALA A 112 -9.92 -9.04 9.94
N LEU A 113 -10.68 -10.13 9.79
CA LEU A 113 -11.04 -10.69 8.48
C LEU A 113 -11.86 -9.70 7.65
N ALA A 114 -12.82 -9.01 8.27
CA ALA A 114 -13.63 -7.99 7.60
C ALA A 114 -12.78 -6.80 7.14
N LEU A 115 -11.79 -6.37 7.93
CA LEU A 115 -10.85 -5.32 7.53
C LEU A 115 -9.99 -5.75 6.33
N LEU A 116 -9.44 -6.97 6.36
CA LEU A 116 -8.69 -7.54 5.23
C LEU A 116 -9.57 -7.62 3.97
N ALA A 117 -10.80 -8.11 4.11
CA ALA A 117 -11.77 -8.17 3.02
C ALA A 117 -12.18 -6.78 2.50
N ALA A 118 -12.30 -5.79 3.37
CA ALA A 118 -12.61 -4.42 2.99
C ALA A 118 -11.46 -3.80 2.17
N ILE A 119 -10.21 -3.98 2.60
CA ILE A 119 -9.04 -3.49 1.84
C ILE A 119 -8.91 -4.21 0.49
N TRP A 120 -9.16 -5.51 0.47
CA TRP A 120 -9.24 -6.27 -0.78
C TRP A 120 -10.31 -5.71 -1.72
N THR A 121 -11.51 -5.45 -1.20
CA THR A 121 -12.62 -4.89 -1.94
C THR A 121 -12.28 -3.51 -2.48
N LEU A 122 -11.66 -2.63 -1.67
CA LEU A 122 -11.17 -1.33 -2.14
C LEU A 122 -10.16 -1.47 -3.27
N SER A 123 -9.24 -2.43 -3.16
CA SER A 123 -8.24 -2.73 -4.20
C SER A 123 -8.89 -3.20 -5.51
N LEU A 124 -9.98 -3.98 -5.43
CA LEU A 124 -10.75 -4.40 -6.61
C LEU A 124 -11.58 -3.27 -7.22
N LEU A 125 -12.29 -2.50 -6.39
CA LEU A 125 -13.22 -1.46 -6.85
C LEU A 125 -12.50 -0.27 -7.47
N TYR A 126 -11.39 0.14 -6.85
CA TYR A 126 -10.72 1.38 -7.20
C TYR A 126 -9.39 1.17 -7.92
N GLY A 127 -8.95 -0.09 -8.07
CA GLY A 127 -7.69 -0.43 -8.73
C GLY A 127 -6.49 -0.11 -7.84
N SER A 128 -5.42 0.45 -8.43
CA SER A 128 -4.17 0.75 -7.74
C SER A 128 -4.43 1.55 -6.45
N HIS A 129 -4.33 0.86 -5.30
CA HIS A 129 -4.27 1.44 -3.95
C HIS A 129 -5.59 1.92 -3.33
N GLY A 130 -6.74 1.43 -3.81
CA GLY A 130 -8.00 1.56 -3.07
C GLY A 130 -8.64 2.95 -3.04
N LEU A 131 -8.22 3.87 -3.91
CA LEU A 131 -8.79 5.23 -4.02
C LEU A 131 -9.55 5.47 -5.33
N PRO A 132 -10.77 6.05 -5.27
CA PRO A 132 -11.60 6.30 -6.45
C PRO A 132 -10.88 7.12 -7.53
N HIS A 133 -11.11 6.77 -8.80
CA HIS A 133 -10.62 7.45 -10.03
C HIS A 133 -9.15 7.26 -10.42
N LEU A 134 -8.49 6.17 -9.99
CA LEU A 134 -7.18 5.75 -10.52
C LEU A 134 -7.25 4.84 -11.76
N HIS A 135 -8.46 4.48 -12.20
CA HIS A 135 -8.67 3.81 -13.49
C HIS A 135 -8.28 4.76 -14.63
N GLY A 136 -7.10 4.56 -15.21
CA GLY A 136 -6.67 5.26 -16.43
C GLY A 136 -5.42 6.15 -16.29
N ALA A 137 -4.87 6.33 -15.10
CA ALA A 137 -3.57 7.00 -14.95
C ALA A 137 -2.48 6.07 -15.50
N ALA A 138 -2.05 6.33 -16.74
CA ALA A 138 -1.01 5.56 -17.43
C ALA A 138 0.39 5.82 -16.84
N LEU A 139 0.58 5.49 -15.56
CA LEU A 139 1.89 5.54 -14.93
C LEU A 139 2.85 4.60 -15.69
N SER A 140 4.10 5.03 -15.82
CA SER A 140 5.14 4.15 -16.35
C SER A 140 5.23 2.89 -15.45
N PRO A 141 5.49 1.69 -16.00
CA PRO A 141 5.53 0.44 -15.22
C PRO A 141 6.37 0.50 -13.94
N ARG A 142 7.43 1.32 -13.93
CA ARG A 142 8.31 1.54 -12.78
C ARG A 142 7.66 2.33 -11.64
N LEU A 143 6.81 3.30 -11.97
CA LEU A 143 6.04 4.08 -10.99
C LEU A 143 4.84 3.31 -10.43
N THR A 144 4.44 2.21 -11.07
CA THR A 144 3.45 1.27 -10.52
C THR A 144 4.08 0.31 -9.50
N MET A 145 5.33 -0.11 -9.74
CA MET A 145 6.03 -1.10 -8.92
C MET A 145 6.32 -0.62 -7.49
N LEU A 146 6.82 0.61 -7.32
CA LEU A 146 7.18 1.12 -6.00
C LEU A 146 5.96 1.24 -5.07
N PRO A 147 4.87 1.92 -5.46
CA PRO A 147 3.66 1.96 -4.65
C PRO A 147 3.09 0.57 -4.39
N HIS A 148 3.18 -0.36 -5.34
CA HIS A 148 2.72 -1.72 -5.14
C HIS A 148 3.53 -2.45 -4.06
N ALA A 149 4.86 -2.37 -4.11
CA ALA A 149 5.72 -2.92 -3.08
C ALA A 149 5.44 -2.30 -1.70
N ALA A 150 5.27 -0.97 -1.64
CA ALA A 150 4.92 -0.27 -0.41
C ALA A 150 3.56 -0.71 0.15
N ALA A 151 2.54 -0.83 -0.70
CA ALA A 151 1.22 -1.31 -0.30
C ALA A 151 1.25 -2.77 0.18
N SER A 152 2.04 -3.61 -0.49
CA SER A 152 2.21 -5.02 -0.10
C SER A 152 2.90 -5.15 1.26
N ALA A 153 3.95 -4.35 1.49
CA ALA A 153 4.62 -4.28 2.79
C ALA A 153 3.67 -3.77 3.89
N ALA A 154 2.83 -2.78 3.57
CA ALA A 154 1.79 -2.29 4.47
C ALA A 154 0.79 -3.40 4.82
N LEU A 155 0.32 -4.17 3.84
CA LEU A 155 -0.60 -5.28 4.07
C LEU A 155 0.03 -6.41 4.87
N ALA A 156 1.29 -6.74 4.62
CA ALA A 156 2.03 -7.72 5.41
C ALA A 156 2.17 -7.27 6.87
N ALA A 157 2.56 -6.01 7.10
CA ALA A 157 2.64 -5.44 8.45
C ALA A 157 1.28 -5.41 9.15
N LEU A 158 0.21 -5.07 8.41
CA LEU A 158 -1.16 -5.10 8.90
C LEU A 158 -1.57 -6.53 9.31
N ALA A 159 -1.31 -7.52 8.46
CA ALA A 159 -1.58 -8.93 8.73
C ALA A 159 -0.89 -9.40 10.02
N THR A 160 0.41 -9.11 10.15
CA THR A 160 1.18 -9.44 11.37
C THR A 160 0.59 -8.77 12.61
N GLY A 161 0.24 -7.47 12.51
CA GLY A 161 -0.38 -6.74 13.60
C GLY A 161 -1.76 -7.30 13.98
N LEU A 162 -2.56 -7.73 13.00
CA LEU A 162 -3.86 -8.35 13.21
C LEU A 162 -3.73 -9.73 13.86
N GLY A 163 -2.79 -10.56 13.41
CA GLY A 163 -2.47 -11.84 14.05
C GLY A 163 -2.15 -11.63 15.53
N ALA A 164 -1.21 -10.72 15.84
CA ALA A 164 -0.83 -10.40 17.22
C ALA A 164 -2.01 -9.86 18.06
N ALA A 165 -2.91 -9.09 17.45
CA ALA A 165 -4.11 -8.56 18.11
C ALA A 165 -5.15 -9.65 18.42
N VAL A 166 -5.17 -10.73 17.64
CA VAL A 166 -6.07 -11.86 17.83
C VAL A 166 -5.48 -12.86 18.84
N THR A 167 -4.16 -13.11 18.84
CA THR A 167 -3.53 -14.06 19.77
C THR A 167 -3.64 -13.64 21.24
N HIS A 168 -3.67 -12.34 21.51
CA HIS A 168 -3.71 -11.82 22.89
C HIS A 168 -5.14 -11.47 23.30
N ASP A 169 -5.77 -12.31 24.15
CA ASP A 169 -7.09 -12.08 24.79
C ASP A 169 -7.06 -10.95 25.85
N HIS A 170 -6.09 -10.03 25.78
CA HIS A 170 -6.04 -8.91 26.68
C HIS A 170 -7.22 -7.97 26.42
N THR A 171 -7.72 -7.37 27.50
CA THR A 171 -8.78 -6.36 27.44
C THR A 171 -8.42 -5.19 26.52
N HIS A 172 -7.13 -4.99 26.21
CA HIS A 172 -6.57 -3.94 25.35
C HIS A 172 -5.45 -4.52 24.46
N LEU A 173 -5.22 -3.93 23.27
CA LEU A 173 -4.09 -4.34 22.43
C LEU A 173 -2.76 -4.03 23.15
N PRO A 174 -1.76 -4.91 23.01
CA PRO A 174 -0.37 -4.53 23.27
C PRO A 174 -0.02 -3.28 22.43
N THR A 175 0.55 -2.27 23.08
CA THR A 175 0.93 -0.99 22.44
C THR A 175 1.69 -1.18 21.12
N PRO A 176 2.68 -2.11 21.01
CA PRO A 176 3.38 -2.33 19.74
C PRO A 176 2.48 -2.81 18.61
N ALA A 177 1.56 -3.75 18.87
CA ALA A 177 0.64 -4.27 17.87
C ALA A 177 -0.38 -3.21 17.42
N GLN A 178 -0.87 -2.38 18.35
CA GLN A 178 -1.78 -1.29 18.03
C GLN A 178 -1.13 -0.26 17.11
N TRP A 179 0.11 0.14 17.40
CA TRP A 179 0.88 1.03 16.54
C TRP A 179 1.13 0.39 15.18
N LEU A 180 1.48 -0.90 15.13
CA LEU A 180 1.73 -1.61 13.87
C LEU A 180 0.50 -1.63 12.97
N VAL A 181 -0.66 -2.07 13.48
CA VAL A 181 -1.94 -2.10 12.74
C VAL A 181 -2.31 -0.70 12.24
N CYS A 182 -2.26 0.29 13.13
CA CYS A 182 -2.69 1.64 12.81
C CYS A 182 -1.73 2.33 11.82
N ALA A 183 -0.43 2.19 12.01
CA ALA A 183 0.58 2.77 11.13
C ALA A 183 0.56 2.10 9.76
N ALA A 184 0.42 0.78 9.70
CA ALA A 184 0.30 0.04 8.44
C ALA A 184 -0.92 0.51 7.63
N LEU A 185 -2.07 0.65 8.28
CA LEU A 185 -3.30 1.11 7.63
C LEU A 185 -3.18 2.58 7.16
N ALA A 186 -2.71 3.48 8.02
CA ALA A 186 -2.49 4.88 7.65
C ALA A 186 -1.47 5.01 6.49
N PHE A 187 -0.41 4.20 6.51
CA PHE A 187 0.59 4.17 5.46
C PHE A 187 0.00 3.66 4.14
N TYR A 188 -0.80 2.60 4.15
CA TYR A 188 -1.50 2.08 2.96
C TYR A 188 -2.31 3.18 2.26
N PHE A 189 -3.15 3.91 3.01
CA PHE A 189 -3.95 5.01 2.46
C PHE A 189 -3.11 6.23 2.05
N THR A 190 -2.02 6.52 2.77
CA THR A 190 -1.09 7.60 2.40
C THR A 190 -0.40 7.30 1.07
N VAL A 191 0.05 6.06 0.85
CA VAL A 191 0.64 5.63 -0.42
C VAL A 191 -0.38 5.81 -1.55
N GLY A 192 -1.63 5.38 -1.34
CA GLY A 192 -2.70 5.62 -2.32
C GLY A 192 -2.88 7.12 -2.62
N LEU A 193 -2.93 7.96 -1.60
CA LEU A 193 -3.13 9.40 -1.76
C LEU A 193 -1.98 10.04 -2.56
N LEU A 194 -0.73 9.65 -2.26
CA LEU A 194 0.45 10.13 -2.98
C LEU A 194 0.44 9.73 -4.47
N VAL A 195 -0.13 8.56 -4.79
CA VAL A 195 -0.30 8.10 -6.18
C VAL A 195 -1.44 8.85 -6.87
N ALA A 196 -2.52 9.19 -6.16
CA ALA A 196 -3.69 9.87 -6.71
C ALA A 196 -3.47 11.36 -6.97
N LEU A 197 -2.75 12.07 -6.10
CA LEU A 197 -2.58 13.53 -6.15
C LEU A 197 -2.05 14.07 -7.49
N PRO A 198 -1.00 13.49 -8.14
CA PRO A 198 -0.49 14.00 -9.40
C PRO A 198 -1.47 13.89 -10.58
N SER A 199 -2.39 12.93 -10.51
CA SER A 199 -3.36 12.67 -11.59
C SER A 199 -4.60 13.56 -11.49
N HIS A 200 -4.83 14.19 -10.32
CA HIS A 200 -6.01 15.01 -10.03
C HIS A 200 -5.64 16.30 -9.28
N PRO A 201 -4.84 17.20 -9.90
CA PRO A 201 -4.41 18.44 -9.27
C PRO A 201 -5.63 19.31 -8.91
N GLY A 202 -5.79 19.62 -7.62
CA GLY A 202 -6.88 20.45 -7.10
C GLY A 202 -8.10 19.70 -6.55
N SER A 203 -8.10 18.36 -6.56
CA SER A 203 -9.22 17.59 -5.99
C SER A 203 -9.10 17.49 -4.47
N ALA A 204 -9.48 18.57 -3.78
CA ALA A 204 -9.69 18.59 -2.33
C ALA A 204 -10.67 17.49 -1.88
N TRP A 205 -11.53 17.03 -2.80
CA TRP A 205 -12.42 15.89 -2.59
C TRP A 205 -11.66 14.57 -2.35
N ILE A 206 -10.61 14.26 -3.12
CA ILE A 206 -9.81 13.02 -2.91
C ILE A 206 -9.10 13.08 -1.55
N ILE A 207 -8.54 14.23 -1.20
CA ILE A 207 -7.90 14.43 0.11
C ILE A 207 -8.94 14.24 1.21
N ALA A 208 -10.10 14.89 1.12
CA ALA A 208 -11.19 14.75 2.07
C ALA A 208 -11.72 13.31 2.16
N TRP A 209 -11.65 12.54 1.07
CA TRP A 209 -12.05 11.14 1.04
C TRP A 209 -11.05 10.21 1.72
N ALA A 210 -9.75 10.44 1.52
CA ALA A 210 -8.68 9.65 2.09
C ALA A 210 -8.41 10.01 3.57
N LEU A 211 -8.65 11.27 3.95
CA LEU A 211 -8.33 11.80 5.27
C LEU A 211 -8.92 11.00 6.43
N PRO A 212 -10.20 10.55 6.42
CA PRO A 212 -10.75 9.74 7.51
C PRO A 212 -9.99 8.43 7.72
N CYS A 213 -9.59 7.76 6.64
CA CYS A 213 -8.86 6.49 6.71
C CYS A 213 -7.38 6.64 7.07
N ILE A 214 -6.84 7.86 7.07
CA ILE A 214 -5.50 8.16 7.59
C ILE A 214 -5.60 8.68 9.03
N ALA A 215 -6.54 9.59 9.30
CA ALA A 215 -6.70 10.22 10.60
C ALA A 215 -7.23 9.24 11.66
N ALA A 216 -8.24 8.43 11.33
CA ALA A 216 -8.83 7.52 12.33
C ALA A 216 -7.82 6.51 12.88
N PRO A 217 -6.98 5.82 12.07
CA PRO A 217 -5.93 4.96 12.60
C PRO A 217 -4.90 5.72 13.44
N LEU A 218 -4.49 6.93 13.06
CA LEU A 218 -3.52 7.72 13.82
C LEU A 218 -4.08 8.19 15.17
N VAL A 219 -5.34 8.63 15.20
CA VAL A 219 -6.06 8.96 16.43
C VAL A 219 -6.18 7.71 17.31
N LEU A 220 -6.51 6.57 16.71
CA LEU A 220 -6.59 5.31 17.43
C LEU A 220 -5.21 4.85 17.94
N ALA A 221 -4.13 5.08 17.21
CA ALA A 221 -2.77 4.78 17.69
C ALA A 221 -2.40 5.62 18.92
N ALA A 222 -2.79 6.89 18.94
CA ALA A 222 -2.50 7.81 20.03
C ALA A 222 -3.38 7.57 21.27
N PHE A 223 -4.67 7.28 21.10
CA PHE A 223 -5.66 7.25 22.19
C PHE A 223 -6.30 5.88 22.46
N GLY A 224 -6.07 4.89 21.58
CA GLY A 224 -6.74 3.59 21.65
C GLY A 224 -6.31 2.68 22.80
N GLN A 225 -5.35 3.11 23.63
CA GLN A 225 -4.92 2.38 24.83
C GLN A 225 -6.06 2.15 25.83
N HIS A 226 -7.11 2.97 25.78
CA HIS A 226 -8.30 2.85 26.64
C HIS A 226 -9.41 2.00 26.03
N LEU A 227 -9.30 1.63 24.75
CA LEU A 227 -10.33 0.89 24.04
C LEU A 227 -10.02 -0.60 24.04
N PRO A 228 -11.06 -1.46 24.06
CA PRO A 228 -10.83 -2.88 23.92
C PRO A 228 -10.51 -3.25 22.47
N THR A 229 -9.70 -4.30 22.32
CA THR A 229 -9.17 -4.78 21.03
C THR A 229 -10.24 -4.92 19.95
N TRP A 230 -11.35 -5.56 20.29
CA TRP A 230 -12.47 -5.75 19.36
C TRP A 230 -13.07 -4.42 18.90
N ALA A 231 -13.25 -3.45 19.80
CA ALA A 231 -13.82 -2.15 19.45
C ALA A 231 -12.88 -1.36 18.54
N SER A 232 -11.59 -1.37 18.83
CA SER A 232 -10.56 -0.75 17.98
C SER A 232 -10.59 -1.31 16.55
N LEU A 233 -10.63 -2.64 16.39
CA LEU A 233 -10.69 -3.26 15.07
C LEU A 233 -12.01 -2.98 14.34
N TRP A 234 -13.14 -2.95 15.04
CA TRP A 234 -14.43 -2.58 14.44
C TRP A 234 -14.46 -1.11 14.01
N ILE A 235 -13.85 -0.19 14.76
CA ILE A 235 -13.71 1.22 14.36
C ILE A 235 -12.91 1.33 13.06
N LEU A 236 -11.77 0.63 12.97
CA LEU A 236 -10.97 0.63 11.74
C LEU A 236 -11.75 0.01 10.56
N THR A 237 -12.40 -1.13 10.79
CA THR A 237 -13.20 -1.84 9.79
C THR A 237 -14.35 -0.99 9.27
N THR A 238 -15.10 -0.34 10.16
CA THR A 238 -16.21 0.54 9.77
C THR A 238 -15.72 1.79 9.06
N THR A 239 -14.57 2.35 9.45
CA THR A 239 -13.95 3.48 8.76
C THR A 239 -13.55 3.12 7.32
N VAL A 240 -12.96 1.94 7.12
CA VAL A 240 -12.62 1.45 5.76
C VAL A 240 -13.89 1.07 4.98
N GLY A 241 -14.84 0.39 5.63
CA GLY A 241 -16.12 -0.02 5.03
C GLY A 241 -16.99 1.18 4.60
N TRP A 242 -16.90 2.30 5.31
CA TRP A 242 -17.54 3.56 4.92
C TRP A 242 -17.15 3.98 3.50
N GLN A 243 -15.87 3.87 3.11
CA GLN A 243 -15.42 4.21 1.76
C GLN A 243 -15.98 3.30 0.66
N ILE A 244 -16.38 2.07 1.02
CA ILE A 244 -17.02 1.12 0.11
C ILE A 244 -18.51 1.46 -0.06
N LEU A 245 -19.19 1.70 1.07
CA LEU A 245 -20.65 1.92 1.10
C LEU A 245 -21.06 3.28 0.55
N PHE A 246 -20.30 4.33 0.90
CA PHE A 246 -20.64 5.71 0.52
C PHE A 246 -19.99 6.10 -0.80
N ARG A 247 -20.02 5.26 -1.84
CA ARG A 247 -19.50 5.55 -3.20
C ARG A 247 -20.28 6.69 -3.90
N ARG A 248 -20.29 7.91 -3.35
CA ARG A 248 -20.95 9.09 -3.93
C ARG A 248 -20.02 10.30 -3.89
N GLY A 249 -19.41 10.57 -5.05
CA GLY A 249 -18.80 11.84 -5.45
C GLY A 249 -19.18 12.12 -6.91
N PRO A 250 -19.36 13.38 -7.31
CA PRO A 250 -20.35 13.83 -8.30
C PRO A 250 -19.97 13.47 -9.74
N ALA A 251 -20.63 12.46 -10.34
CA ALA A 251 -20.58 12.22 -11.78
C ALA A 251 -21.78 11.42 -12.34
N ASP A 252 -22.94 11.44 -11.68
CA ASP A 252 -24.21 10.97 -12.28
C ASP A 252 -25.06 12.17 -12.74
N GLY A 253 -24.39 13.12 -13.41
CA GLY A 253 -24.96 14.35 -13.93
C GLY A 253 -24.66 14.50 -15.41
N GLU A 254 -24.99 13.50 -16.22
CA GLU A 254 -25.23 13.67 -17.65
C GLU A 254 -26.69 13.28 -17.93
N GLY A 255 -27.54 14.30 -17.95
CA GLY A 255 -28.80 14.33 -18.69
C GLY A 255 -28.63 15.25 -19.88
#